data_AF-A0A3S8XDG6-F1
#
_entry.id   AF-A0A3S8XDG6-F1
#
_cell.length_a   1.000
_cell.length_b   1.000
_cell.length_c   1.000
_cell.angle_alpha   90.00
_cell.angle_beta   90.00
_cell.angle_gamma   90.00
#
_symmetry.space_group_name_H-M   'P 1'
#
loop_
_entity.id
_entity.type
_entity.pdbx_description
1 polymer ?
#
loop_
_entity_poly.entity_id
_entity_poly.type
_entity_poly.pdbx_seq_one_letter_code
_entity_poly.pdbx_strand_id
1 'polypeptide(L)'
;MSKRTKDKDLEKLDVIKDSPQMSLFEIIESPAKKDDYSNTIEIYDALPKYIWDQKREHEDLSNAVVTRQCTIRGQHFTVKVKPAIIEKDDGRTVLIYAGQREEILEDALRKLAVNGKGHIIEGKAGVMFTLYELQKELSKMGHGYNLNEIKEAIQVCRGATLECISDDGEAFISSSFFPMVGLTTRGEFRKKGGNARCYVQFNPLVNESIMNLSFRQYNYKIGMQIRSPLARYIYKRMSHYWTQASPDSPYTPSLISFLTQSPRELSPRMPENVRAMKLALEALIKQEVISDYDANQIKDGRRVIDVRYVIRPHENFVKQVMASNKRKQQTELRAIKHGMIDHDIIDEPQRKGR
;
A
#
# COMPACT_ATOMS: atom_id res chain seq x y z
N MET A 1 -39.30 9.41 -19.81
CA MET A 1 -38.41 10.58 -19.56
C MET A 1 -37.76 10.42 -18.19
N SER A 2 -36.51 9.97 -18.15
CA SER A 2 -35.77 9.74 -16.89
C SER A 2 -35.08 11.03 -16.44
N LYS A 3 -35.51 11.60 -15.31
CA LYS A 3 -34.88 12.76 -14.68
C LYS A 3 -33.52 12.33 -14.11
N ARG A 4 -32.44 12.69 -14.79
CA ARG A 4 -31.09 12.75 -14.21
C ARG A 4 -31.03 13.90 -13.22
N THR A 5 -31.07 13.59 -11.93
CA THR A 5 -30.78 14.55 -10.86
C THR A 5 -29.27 14.84 -10.90
N LYS A 6 -28.88 15.99 -11.45
CA LYS A 6 -27.48 16.47 -11.49
C LYS A 6 -27.08 17.05 -10.14
N ASP A 7 -25.82 16.82 -9.77
CA ASP A 7 -25.27 16.96 -8.43
C ASP A 7 -24.46 18.27 -8.32
N LYS A 8 -25.06 19.34 -7.79
CA LYS A 8 -24.54 20.73 -7.87
C LYS A 8 -23.19 21.00 -7.18
N ASP A 9 -22.76 20.16 -6.23
CA ASP A 9 -21.48 20.34 -5.52
C ASP A 9 -20.33 19.50 -6.14
N LEU A 10 -20.64 18.42 -6.86
CA LEU A 10 -19.69 17.69 -7.70
C LEU A 10 -19.51 18.37 -9.07
N GLU A 11 -20.40 19.29 -9.46
CA GLU A 11 -20.36 20.01 -10.75
C GLU A 11 -19.12 20.93 -10.94
N LYS A 12 -18.28 21.12 -9.93
CA LYS A 12 -17.00 21.86 -10.04
C LYS A 12 -15.75 21.00 -10.07
N LEU A 13 -15.84 19.72 -9.72
CA LEU A 13 -14.68 18.82 -9.73
C LEU A 13 -14.52 18.21 -11.11
N ASP A 14 -13.32 18.27 -11.67
CA ASP A 14 -12.99 17.52 -12.87
C ASP A 14 -12.85 16.03 -12.52
N VAL A 15 -13.73 15.21 -13.09
CA VAL A 15 -13.87 13.80 -12.75
C VAL A 15 -13.97 12.97 -14.02
N ILE A 16 -13.02 12.06 -14.21
CA ILE A 16 -13.00 11.13 -15.32
C ILE A 16 -13.15 9.71 -14.77
N LYS A 17 -14.33 9.13 -14.99
CA LYS A 17 -14.60 7.71 -14.85
C LYS A 17 -14.24 7.07 -16.20
N ASP A 18 -13.50 5.98 -16.22
CA ASP A 18 -13.07 5.28 -17.46
C ASP A 18 -11.85 5.88 -18.19
N SER A 19 -10.88 6.46 -17.46
CA SER A 19 -9.58 6.75 -18.07
C SER A 19 -8.87 5.44 -18.48
N PRO A 20 -8.04 5.46 -19.54
CA PRO A 20 -7.25 4.29 -19.92
C PRO A 20 -6.39 3.75 -18.76
N GLN A 21 -5.76 4.64 -17.99
CA GLN A 21 -4.92 4.26 -16.84
C GLN A 21 -5.74 3.56 -15.74
N MET A 22 -6.93 4.07 -15.40
CA MET A 22 -7.77 3.41 -14.39
C MET A 22 -8.29 2.07 -14.92
N SER A 23 -8.65 2.00 -16.20
CA SER A 23 -9.06 0.75 -16.85
C SER A 23 -7.95 -0.31 -16.82
N LEU A 24 -6.68 0.09 -16.98
CA LEU A 24 -5.52 -0.78 -16.84
C LEU A 24 -5.30 -1.22 -15.37
N PHE A 25 -5.52 -0.31 -14.42
CA PHE A 25 -5.43 -0.60 -12.99
C PHE A 25 -6.49 -1.61 -12.51
N GLU A 26 -7.64 -1.67 -13.16
CA GLU A 26 -8.73 -2.62 -12.86
C GLU A 26 -8.45 -4.05 -13.37
N ILE A 27 -7.41 -4.26 -14.19
CA ILE A 27 -7.11 -5.58 -14.77
C ILE A 27 -6.57 -6.51 -13.69
N ILE A 28 -7.43 -7.43 -13.24
CA ILE A 28 -7.08 -8.50 -12.31
C ILE A 28 -7.43 -9.88 -12.83
N GLU A 29 -6.92 -10.92 -12.17
CA GLU A 29 -7.15 -12.31 -12.50
C GLU A 29 -8.64 -12.67 -12.35
N SER A 30 -9.30 -12.87 -13.50
CA SER A 30 -10.64 -13.44 -13.69
C SER A 30 -11.79 -12.79 -12.89
N PRO A 31 -12.94 -12.50 -13.51
CA PRO A 31 -14.12 -12.02 -12.78
C PRO A 31 -14.54 -12.89 -11.58
N ALA A 32 -14.25 -14.21 -11.63
CA ALA A 32 -14.58 -15.16 -10.57
C ALA A 32 -13.72 -15.01 -9.30
N LYS A 33 -12.48 -14.52 -9.42
CA LYS A 33 -11.58 -14.27 -8.28
C LYS A 33 -11.38 -12.77 -8.03
N LYS A 34 -12.27 -11.94 -8.60
CA LYS A 34 -12.13 -10.49 -8.52
C LYS A 34 -11.98 -10.01 -7.09
N ASP A 35 -12.63 -10.66 -6.13
CA ASP A 35 -12.60 -10.24 -4.73
C ASP A 35 -11.27 -10.50 -4.02
N ASP A 36 -10.44 -11.40 -4.54
CA ASP A 36 -9.20 -11.82 -3.88
C ASP A 36 -8.02 -10.89 -4.16
N TYR A 37 -8.07 -10.11 -5.25
CA TYR A 37 -6.91 -9.39 -5.77
C TYR A 37 -7.04 -7.87 -5.72
N SER A 38 -5.91 -7.20 -5.52
CA SER A 38 -5.70 -5.76 -5.74
C SER A 38 -4.29 -5.56 -6.28
N ASN A 39 -3.78 -4.32 -6.24
CA ASN A 39 -2.45 -3.97 -6.73
C ASN A 39 -1.57 -3.38 -5.63
N THR A 40 -0.34 -3.88 -5.56
CA THR A 40 0.78 -3.23 -4.85
C THR A 40 1.32 -2.08 -5.68
N ILE A 41 1.82 -1.06 -4.99
CA ILE A 41 2.40 0.15 -5.56
C ILE A 41 3.87 0.19 -5.19
N GLU A 42 4.75 0.13 -6.19
CA GLU A 42 6.18 -0.15 -6.02
C GLU A 42 6.85 0.67 -4.92
N ILE A 43 7.13 1.94 -5.20
CA ILE A 43 7.87 2.81 -4.28
C ILE A 43 7.03 3.03 -3.03
N TYR A 44 5.76 3.41 -3.20
CA TYR A 44 4.90 3.83 -2.11
C TYR A 44 4.70 2.74 -1.04
N ASP A 45 4.44 1.48 -1.41
CA ASP A 45 4.27 0.38 -0.43
C ASP A 45 5.60 -0.05 0.20
N ALA A 46 6.73 0.18 -0.47
CA ALA A 46 8.06 -0.14 0.06
C ALA A 46 8.55 0.88 1.11
N LEU A 47 8.10 2.14 1.05
CA LEU A 47 8.50 3.18 2.00
C LEU A 47 8.10 2.80 3.44
N PRO A 48 8.98 3.01 4.44
CA PRO A 48 8.68 2.77 5.85
C PRO A 48 7.80 3.87 6.45
N LYS A 49 6.61 4.07 5.87
CA LYS A 49 5.76 5.26 6.10
C LYS A 49 4.78 5.16 7.27
N TYR A 50 4.51 3.96 7.77
CA TYR A 50 3.54 3.74 8.85
C TYR A 50 4.20 3.76 10.23
N ILE A 51 3.43 4.10 11.27
CA ILE A 51 3.84 3.96 12.68
C ILE A 51 2.97 2.88 13.33
N TRP A 52 3.61 1.83 13.86
CA TRP A 52 2.93 0.65 14.41
C TRP A 52 2.94 0.62 15.95
N ASP A 53 2.84 1.80 16.56
CA ASP A 53 2.85 1.95 18.01
C ASP A 53 1.57 1.41 18.66
N GLN A 54 1.69 1.01 19.92
CA GLN A 54 0.53 0.63 20.74
C GLN A 54 -0.34 1.84 21.08
N LYS A 55 0.26 3.01 21.26
CA LYS A 55 -0.44 4.27 21.53
C LYS A 55 -0.74 4.96 20.20
N ARG A 56 -2.01 5.28 19.94
CA ARG A 56 -2.45 5.98 18.72
C ARG A 56 -2.37 7.50 18.84
N GLU A 57 -2.60 8.04 20.03
CA GLU A 57 -2.67 9.49 20.29
C GLU A 57 -1.40 9.97 20.99
N HIS A 58 -0.80 11.02 20.46
CA HIS A 58 0.37 11.69 21.03
C HIS A 58 0.04 13.17 21.26
N GLU A 59 0.67 13.79 22.24
CA GLU A 59 0.43 15.21 22.59
C GLU A 59 1.71 16.06 22.44
N ASP A 60 2.86 15.40 22.26
CA ASP A 60 4.17 16.06 22.18
C ASP A 60 4.53 16.40 20.72
N LEU A 61 4.64 17.70 20.44
CA LEU A 61 5.08 18.24 19.15
C LEU A 61 6.60 18.30 18.99
N SER A 62 7.36 18.24 20.09
CA SER A 62 8.81 18.54 20.09
C SER A 62 9.62 17.58 19.23
N ASN A 63 9.15 16.34 19.05
CA ASN A 63 9.74 15.32 18.19
C ASN A 63 8.69 14.61 17.31
N ALA A 64 7.79 15.38 16.71
CA ALA A 64 6.69 14.83 15.91
C ALA A 64 7.10 14.33 14.51
N VAL A 65 8.37 14.44 14.10
CA VAL A 65 8.81 13.99 12.77
C VAL A 65 9.63 12.72 12.91
N VAL A 66 9.12 11.62 12.35
CA VAL A 66 9.85 10.35 12.29
C VAL A 66 10.65 10.31 11.00
N THR A 67 11.98 10.22 11.10
CA THR A 67 12.88 10.16 9.94
C THR A 67 13.49 8.77 9.83
N ARG A 68 13.45 8.19 8.62
CA ARG A 68 13.95 6.85 8.32
C ARG A 68 14.73 6.86 7.02
N GLN A 69 15.61 5.89 6.86
CA GLN A 69 16.32 5.65 5.61
C GLN A 69 15.87 4.31 5.01
N CYS A 70 15.72 4.26 3.70
CA CYS A 70 15.45 3.01 2.99
C CYS A 70 16.10 3.00 1.61
N THR A 71 16.34 1.78 1.11
CA THR A 71 16.85 1.55 -0.24
C THR A 71 15.79 0.85 -1.06
N ILE A 72 15.45 1.43 -2.21
CA ILE A 72 14.48 0.88 -3.16
C ILE A 72 15.18 0.82 -4.52
N ARG A 73 15.29 -0.38 -5.11
CA ARG A 73 16.04 -0.64 -6.36
C ARG A 73 17.48 -0.09 -6.39
N GLY A 74 18.15 -0.09 -5.24
CA GLY A 74 19.52 0.42 -5.13
C GLY A 74 19.63 1.94 -4.96
N GLN A 75 18.53 2.69 -5.09
CA GLN A 75 18.49 4.11 -4.77
C GLN A 75 18.17 4.31 -3.29
N HIS A 76 18.88 5.22 -2.64
CA HIS A 76 18.72 5.55 -1.24
C HIS A 76 17.75 6.73 -1.07
N PHE A 77 16.87 6.60 -0.09
CA PHE A 77 15.86 7.59 0.24
C PHE A 77 15.86 7.91 1.73
N THR A 78 15.74 9.19 2.03
CA THR A 78 15.33 9.68 3.34
C THR A 78 13.82 9.91 3.35
N VAL A 79 13.13 9.26 4.28
CA VAL A 79 11.68 9.31 4.45
C VAL A 79 11.34 10.01 5.75
N LYS A 80 10.53 11.07 5.68
CA LYS A 80 10.01 11.76 6.87
C LYS A 80 8.51 11.60 6.95
N VAL A 81 8.02 11.18 8.11
CA VAL A 81 6.60 10.99 8.39
C VAL A 81 6.18 11.98 9.47
N LYS A 82 5.15 12.77 9.17
CA LYS A 82 4.53 13.73 10.09
C LYS A 82 3.11 13.28 10.44
N PRO A 83 2.67 13.45 11.69
CA PRO A 83 1.33 13.05 12.11
C PRO A 83 0.28 14.03 11.58
N ALA A 84 -0.96 13.58 11.56
CA ALA A 84 -2.11 14.47 11.46
C ALA A 84 -2.38 15.13 12.80
N ILE A 85 -2.74 16.40 12.79
CA ILE A 85 -3.30 17.11 13.94
C ILE A 85 -4.81 16.91 13.90
N ILE A 86 -5.37 16.27 14.93
CA ILE A 86 -6.78 15.89 15.02
C ILE A 86 -7.39 16.54 16.26
N GLU A 87 -8.44 17.34 16.05
CA GLU A 87 -9.30 17.83 17.12
C GLU A 87 -10.32 16.76 17.50
N LYS A 88 -10.40 16.45 18.78
CA LYS A 88 -11.32 15.45 19.35
C LYS A 88 -12.60 16.12 19.82
N ASP A 89 -13.67 15.33 19.93
CA ASP A 89 -14.98 15.80 20.40
C ASP A 89 -14.93 16.35 21.84
N ASP A 90 -13.92 15.97 22.63
CA ASP A 90 -13.65 16.46 23.98
C ASP A 90 -12.85 17.78 24.02
N GLY A 91 -12.54 18.36 22.87
CA GLY A 91 -11.78 19.61 22.73
C GLY A 91 -10.26 19.45 22.77
N ARG A 92 -9.73 18.22 22.94
CA ARG A 92 -8.29 17.98 22.88
C ARG A 92 -7.79 17.99 21.43
N THR A 93 -6.60 18.53 21.23
CA THR A 93 -5.85 18.40 19.98
C THR A 93 -4.77 17.35 20.17
N VAL A 94 -4.82 16.30 19.36
CA VAL A 94 -3.87 15.18 19.42
C VAL A 94 -3.17 14.98 18.08
N LEU A 95 -1.96 14.44 18.14
CA LEU A 95 -1.20 13.99 16.99
C LEU A 95 -1.47 12.51 16.75
N ILE A 96 -1.84 12.15 15.53
CA ILE A 96 -2.06 10.77 15.11
C ILE A 96 -1.28 10.50 13.84
N TYR A 97 -0.34 9.56 13.89
CA TYR A 97 0.36 9.08 12.70
C TYR A 97 -0.50 8.11 11.91
N ALA A 98 -0.26 8.02 10.60
CA ALA A 98 -0.80 6.93 9.81
C ALA A 98 -0.23 5.59 10.32
N GLY A 99 -1.11 4.73 10.85
CA GLY A 99 -0.72 3.45 11.43
C GLY A 99 -1.39 2.26 10.75
N GLN A 100 -1.60 1.18 11.50
CA GLN A 100 -2.18 -0.06 10.97
C GLN A 100 -3.60 0.13 10.43
N ARG A 101 -4.40 0.98 11.08
CA ARG A 101 -5.79 1.25 10.65
C ARG A 101 -5.80 1.97 9.30
N GLU A 102 -4.92 2.96 9.15
CA GLU A 102 -4.76 3.74 7.93
C GLU A 102 -4.21 2.88 6.78
N GLU A 103 -3.26 1.98 7.06
CA GLU A 103 -2.77 0.99 6.09
C GLU A 103 -3.91 0.11 5.55
N ILE A 104 -4.71 -0.49 6.44
CA ILE A 104 -5.82 -1.38 6.06
C ILE A 104 -6.90 -0.62 5.28
N LEU A 105 -7.18 0.62 5.68
CA LEU A 105 -8.14 1.48 5.00
C LEU A 105 -7.66 1.87 3.60
N GLU A 106 -6.38 2.21 3.44
CA GLU A 106 -5.79 2.52 2.14
C GLU A 106 -5.81 1.32 1.20
N ASP A 107 -5.48 0.12 1.69
CA ASP A 107 -5.57 -1.13 0.93
C ASP A 107 -7.01 -1.38 0.44
N ALA A 108 -8.01 -1.18 1.32
CA ALA A 108 -9.41 -1.34 0.96
C ALA A 108 -9.87 -0.30 -0.07
N LEU A 109 -9.39 0.95 0.01
CA LEU A 109 -9.70 1.99 -0.98
C LEU A 109 -9.07 1.69 -2.35
N ARG A 110 -7.83 1.21 -2.39
CA ARG A 110 -7.22 0.68 -3.62
C ARG A 110 -8.00 -0.50 -4.17
N LYS A 111 -8.51 -1.38 -3.30
CA LYS A 111 -9.38 -2.49 -3.71
C LYS A 111 -10.67 -2.01 -4.35
N LEU A 112 -11.31 -0.99 -3.79
CA LEU A 112 -12.48 -0.37 -4.41
C LEU A 112 -12.14 0.23 -5.77
N ALA A 113 -11.00 0.92 -5.89
CA ALA A 113 -10.55 1.48 -7.17
C ALA A 113 -10.42 0.40 -8.26
N VAL A 114 -9.78 -0.73 -7.93
CA VAL A 114 -9.67 -1.92 -8.80
C VAL A 114 -11.04 -2.53 -9.15
N ASN A 115 -12.06 -2.34 -8.30
CA ASN A 115 -13.41 -2.86 -8.51
C ASN A 115 -14.33 -1.86 -9.25
N GLY A 116 -13.80 -1.03 -10.15
CA GLY A 116 -14.58 -0.12 -10.97
C GLY A 116 -15.00 1.18 -10.27
N LYS A 117 -14.37 1.51 -9.14
CA LYS A 117 -14.59 2.78 -8.41
C LYS A 117 -13.44 3.76 -8.59
N GLY A 118 -12.44 3.40 -9.38
CA GLY A 118 -11.31 4.25 -9.72
C GLY A 118 -11.73 5.41 -10.62
N HIS A 119 -11.23 6.61 -10.33
CA HIS A 119 -11.48 7.81 -11.13
C HIS A 119 -10.19 8.64 -11.22
N ILE A 120 -10.07 9.47 -12.25
CA ILE A 120 -9.18 10.63 -12.22
C ILE A 120 -9.99 11.79 -11.64
N ILE A 121 -9.49 12.39 -10.56
CA ILE A 121 -10.10 13.51 -9.85
C ILE A 121 -9.08 14.64 -9.91
N GLU A 122 -9.42 15.79 -10.49
CA GLU A 122 -8.50 16.93 -10.67
C GLU A 122 -7.13 16.49 -11.24
N GLY A 123 -7.17 15.68 -12.30
CA GLY A 123 -5.97 15.18 -12.99
C GLY A 123 -5.16 14.11 -12.26
N LYS A 124 -5.57 13.63 -11.07
CA LYS A 124 -4.86 12.60 -10.30
C LYS A 124 -5.74 11.38 -9.99
N ALA A 125 -5.12 10.21 -9.91
CA ALA A 125 -5.83 8.97 -9.58
C ALA A 125 -6.45 9.02 -8.18
N GLY A 126 -7.68 8.54 -8.07
CA GLY A 126 -8.44 8.50 -6.84
C GLY A 126 -9.57 7.47 -6.88
N VAL A 127 -10.42 7.50 -5.87
CA VAL A 127 -11.55 6.57 -5.73
C VAL A 127 -12.78 7.30 -5.22
N MET A 128 -13.94 6.96 -5.79
CA MET A 128 -15.25 7.45 -5.33
C MET A 128 -16.08 6.32 -4.74
N PHE A 129 -16.62 6.53 -3.55
CA PHE A 129 -17.24 5.48 -2.76
C PHE A 129 -18.26 6.06 -1.78
N THR A 130 -19.08 5.22 -1.18
CA THR A 130 -19.84 5.57 0.03
C THR A 130 -19.13 5.01 1.26
N LEU A 131 -19.24 5.67 2.42
CA LEU A 131 -18.64 5.15 3.66
C LEU A 131 -19.17 3.75 4.02
N TYR A 132 -20.41 3.44 3.65
CA TYR A 132 -21.01 2.12 3.86
C TYR A 132 -20.38 1.05 2.96
N GLU A 133 -20.10 1.35 1.69
CA GLU A 133 -19.38 0.43 0.80
C GLU A 133 -17.99 0.10 1.35
N LEU A 134 -17.25 1.13 1.81
CA LEU A 134 -15.93 0.92 2.42
C LEU A 134 -16.03 0.09 3.72
N GLN A 135 -16.98 0.40 4.59
CA GLN A 135 -17.21 -0.37 5.81
C GLN A 135 -17.53 -1.84 5.52
N LYS A 136 -18.37 -2.09 4.50
CA LYS A 136 -18.75 -3.45 4.10
C LYS A 136 -17.54 -4.22 3.56
N GLU A 137 -16.69 -3.58 2.75
CA GLU A 137 -15.46 -4.19 2.24
C GLU A 137 -14.49 -4.54 3.37
N LEU A 138 -14.27 -3.61 4.32
CA LEU A 138 -13.44 -3.86 5.50
C LEU A 138 -14.00 -5.02 6.35
N SER A 139 -15.31 -5.03 6.60
CA SER A 139 -15.98 -6.07 7.38
C SER A 139 -15.86 -7.43 6.71
N LYS A 140 -16.03 -7.49 5.38
CA LYS A 140 -15.85 -8.71 4.57
C LYS A 140 -14.44 -9.28 4.71
N MET A 141 -13.45 -8.42 4.89
CA MET A 141 -12.05 -8.80 5.11
C MET A 141 -11.70 -9.04 6.59
N GLY A 142 -12.67 -9.01 7.50
CA GLY A 142 -12.47 -9.30 8.92
C GLY A 142 -12.05 -8.10 9.77
N HIS A 143 -12.33 -6.88 9.30
CA HIS A 143 -12.05 -5.61 9.99
C HIS A 143 -13.35 -4.85 10.26
N GLY A 144 -13.88 -4.98 11.48
CA GLY A 144 -15.17 -4.41 11.89
C GLY A 144 -15.10 -2.93 12.30
N TYR A 145 -14.47 -2.06 11.52
CA TYR A 145 -14.41 -0.63 11.84
C TYR A 145 -15.78 0.04 11.72
N ASN A 146 -16.13 0.88 12.69
CA ASN A 146 -17.34 1.69 12.62
C ASN A 146 -17.15 2.94 11.73
N LEU A 147 -18.24 3.60 11.35
CA LEU A 147 -18.19 4.76 10.44
C LEU A 147 -17.38 5.95 11.01
N ASN A 148 -17.31 6.11 12.34
CA ASN A 148 -16.52 7.18 12.96
C ASN A 148 -15.02 6.85 12.87
N GLU A 149 -14.64 5.60 13.13
CA GLU A 149 -13.26 5.13 12.97
C GLU A 149 -12.77 5.26 11.53
N ILE A 150 -13.63 4.93 10.55
CA ILE A 150 -13.33 5.09 9.12
C ILE A 150 -13.13 6.57 8.77
N LYS A 151 -14.02 7.46 9.24
CA LYS A 151 -13.88 8.90 9.00
C LYS A 151 -12.62 9.47 9.63
N GLU A 152 -12.32 9.11 10.88
CA GLU A 152 -11.10 9.54 11.56
C GLU A 152 -9.87 9.06 10.77
N ALA A 153 -9.80 7.79 10.37
CA ALA A 153 -8.69 7.27 9.59
C ALA A 153 -8.51 8.00 8.25
N ILE A 154 -9.60 8.38 7.56
CA ILE A 154 -9.51 9.22 6.36
C ILE A 154 -8.94 10.61 6.70
N GLN A 155 -9.36 11.23 7.81
CA GLN A 155 -8.81 12.52 8.25
C GLN A 155 -7.33 12.41 8.65
N VAL A 156 -6.93 11.31 9.29
CA VAL A 156 -5.52 11.01 9.59
C VAL A 156 -4.73 10.91 8.30
N CYS A 157 -5.17 10.14 7.32
CA CYS A 157 -4.50 10.05 6.02
C CYS A 157 -4.46 11.40 5.27
N ARG A 158 -5.48 12.25 5.44
CA ARG A 158 -5.51 13.60 4.87
C ARG A 158 -4.48 14.52 5.52
N GLY A 159 -4.35 14.47 6.84
CA GLY A 159 -3.52 15.38 7.62
C GLY A 159 -2.07 14.92 7.82
N ALA A 160 -1.82 13.61 7.81
CA ALA A 160 -0.49 13.04 7.95
C ALA A 160 0.28 13.19 6.64
N THR A 161 1.54 13.61 6.73
CA THR A 161 2.38 13.93 5.57
C THR A 161 3.55 12.96 5.45
N LEU A 162 3.81 12.54 4.22
CA LEU A 162 4.95 11.75 3.82
C LEU A 162 5.88 12.61 2.94
N GLU A 163 7.14 12.72 3.35
CA GLU A 163 8.21 13.30 2.55
C GLU A 163 9.17 12.19 2.15
N CYS A 164 9.52 12.14 0.87
CA CYS A 164 10.50 11.22 0.30
C CYS A 164 11.54 12.03 -0.46
N ILE A 165 12.80 11.87 -0.07
CA ILE A 165 13.94 12.64 -0.57
C ILE A 165 14.96 11.63 -1.08
N SER A 166 15.35 11.72 -2.35
CA SER A 166 16.46 10.91 -2.86
C SER A 166 17.80 11.49 -2.37
N ASP A 167 18.77 10.63 -2.10
CA ASP A 167 20.07 11.04 -1.56
C ASP A 167 20.91 11.85 -2.58
N ASP A 168 20.64 11.69 -3.88
CA ASP A 168 21.21 12.52 -4.96
C ASP A 168 20.63 13.95 -5.00
N GLY A 169 19.59 14.23 -4.20
CA GLY A 169 18.92 15.52 -4.14
C GLY A 169 18.05 15.86 -5.36
N GLU A 170 17.94 14.96 -6.34
CA GLU A 170 17.23 15.20 -7.60
C GLU A 170 15.71 15.05 -7.45
N ALA A 171 15.24 14.23 -6.50
CA ALA A 171 13.83 13.97 -6.26
C ALA A 171 13.41 14.32 -4.83
N PHE A 172 12.51 15.29 -4.71
CA PHE A 172 11.80 15.62 -3.48
C PHE A 172 10.29 15.53 -3.72
N ILE A 173 9.62 14.67 -2.96
CA ILE A 173 8.16 14.55 -2.97
C ILE A 173 7.66 14.75 -1.54
N SER A 174 6.73 15.69 -1.35
CA SER A 174 6.02 15.91 -0.08
C SER A 174 4.53 15.93 -0.35
N SER A 175 3.78 15.03 0.30
CA SER A 175 2.33 14.96 0.15
C SER A 175 1.69 14.17 1.29
N SER A 176 0.40 14.39 1.53
CA SER A 176 -0.34 13.54 2.47
C SER A 176 -0.68 12.19 1.85
N PHE A 177 -1.17 11.25 2.67
CA PHE A 177 -1.60 9.94 2.18
C PHE A 177 -2.83 10.12 1.26
N PHE A 178 -3.75 11.02 1.62
CA PHE A 178 -4.86 11.48 0.79
C PHE A 178 -4.82 13.00 0.58
N PRO A 179 -4.18 13.48 -0.52
CA PRO A 179 -3.99 14.91 -0.79
C PRO A 179 -5.30 15.71 -0.87
N MET A 180 -6.36 15.06 -1.35
CA MET A 180 -7.68 15.65 -1.45
C MET A 180 -8.73 14.64 -1.00
N VAL A 181 -9.64 15.11 -0.14
CA VAL A 181 -10.74 14.30 0.41
C VAL A 181 -12.02 15.11 0.32
N GLY A 182 -13.08 14.50 -0.21
CA GLY A 182 -14.45 14.98 -0.07
C GLY A 182 -15.27 13.96 0.69
N LEU A 183 -15.75 14.33 1.88
CA LEU A 183 -16.68 13.50 2.66
C LEU A 183 -18.06 14.12 2.60
N THR A 184 -19.08 13.31 2.31
CA THR A 184 -20.45 13.81 2.30
C THR A 184 -20.93 14.14 3.72
N THR A 185 -21.57 15.29 3.87
CA THR A 185 -22.11 15.71 5.17
C THR A 185 -23.34 14.89 5.57
N ARG A 186 -23.68 14.84 6.87
CA ARG A 186 -24.94 14.24 7.34
C ARG A 186 -26.17 14.90 6.70
N GLY A 187 -26.11 16.21 6.43
CA GLY A 187 -27.19 16.97 5.79
C GLY A 187 -27.40 16.55 4.34
N GLU A 188 -26.32 16.41 3.57
CA GLU A 188 -26.39 15.91 2.19
C GLU A 188 -26.79 14.44 2.13
N PHE A 189 -26.32 13.60 3.04
CA PHE A 189 -26.73 12.19 3.13
C PHE A 189 -28.24 12.07 3.36
N ARG A 190 -28.82 12.89 4.24
CA ARG A 190 -30.28 12.93 4.45
C ARG A 190 -31.05 13.39 3.22
N LYS A 191 -30.51 14.32 2.44
CA LYS A 191 -31.13 14.86 1.22
C LYS A 191 -31.01 13.91 0.01
N LYS A 192 -29.85 13.29 -0.17
CA LYS A 192 -29.50 12.44 -1.33
C LYS A 192 -29.73 10.95 -1.07
N GLY A 193 -30.05 10.57 0.17
CA GLY A 193 -30.11 9.17 0.60
C GLY A 193 -28.73 8.49 0.53
N GLY A 194 -28.71 7.15 0.52
CA GLY A 194 -27.48 6.35 0.41
C GLY A 194 -26.63 6.54 -0.85
N ASN A 195 -27.00 7.48 -1.74
CA ASN A 195 -26.25 7.85 -2.95
C ASN A 195 -25.22 8.97 -2.73
N ALA A 196 -25.09 9.48 -1.51
CA ALA A 196 -24.05 10.42 -1.10
C ALA A 196 -22.64 9.86 -1.33
N ARG A 197 -21.89 10.42 -2.30
CA ARG A 197 -20.54 9.96 -2.67
C ARG A 197 -19.46 10.74 -1.94
N CYS A 198 -18.54 10.00 -1.35
CA CYS A 198 -17.25 10.47 -0.87
C CYS A 198 -16.19 10.21 -1.95
N TYR A 199 -15.07 10.93 -1.87
CA TYR A 199 -13.90 10.67 -2.69
C TYR A 199 -12.60 10.92 -1.94
N VAL A 200 -11.56 10.22 -2.35
CA VAL A 200 -10.16 10.53 -2.00
C VAL A 200 -9.31 10.51 -3.26
N GLN A 201 -8.35 11.43 -3.36
CA GLN A 201 -7.20 11.29 -4.25
C GLN A 201 -6.14 10.43 -3.56
N PHE A 202 -5.45 9.59 -4.32
CA PHE A 202 -4.29 8.86 -3.82
C PHE A 202 -3.04 9.74 -3.78
N ASN A 203 -2.09 9.37 -2.93
CA ASN A 203 -0.77 10.01 -2.86
C ASN A 203 -0.11 10.08 -4.26
N PRO A 204 0.68 11.12 -4.57
CA PRO A 204 1.37 11.26 -5.86
C PRO A 204 2.19 10.03 -6.27
N LEU A 205 2.84 9.33 -5.34
CA LEU A 205 3.61 8.11 -5.67
C LEU A 205 2.71 6.95 -6.14
N VAL A 206 1.47 6.88 -5.64
CA VAL A 206 0.45 5.95 -6.14
C VAL A 206 -0.01 6.38 -7.54
N ASN A 207 -0.28 7.68 -7.73
CA ASN A 207 -0.63 8.23 -9.03
C ASN A 207 0.45 7.90 -10.08
N GLU A 208 1.72 8.20 -9.80
CA GLU A 208 2.83 7.93 -10.71
C GLU A 208 2.95 6.44 -11.03
N SER A 209 2.74 5.56 -10.04
CA SER A 209 2.74 4.12 -10.30
C SER A 209 1.60 3.67 -11.21
N ILE A 210 0.41 4.26 -11.08
CA ILE A 210 -0.73 4.00 -11.97
C ILE A 210 -0.45 4.55 -13.37
N MET A 211 0.11 5.76 -13.49
CA MET A 211 0.42 6.38 -14.78
C MET A 211 1.51 5.61 -15.53
N ASN A 212 2.57 5.19 -14.83
CA ASN A 212 3.71 4.46 -15.38
C ASN A 212 3.52 2.93 -15.37
N LEU A 213 2.32 2.47 -14.99
CA LEU A 213 1.96 1.06 -14.87
C LEU A 213 2.90 0.23 -13.99
N SER A 214 3.66 0.82 -13.07
CA SER A 214 4.63 0.11 -12.21
C SER A 214 3.97 -0.70 -11.08
N PHE A 215 2.64 -0.65 -10.96
CA PHE A 215 1.89 -1.48 -10.02
C PHE A 215 1.92 -2.97 -10.39
N ARG A 216 1.65 -3.83 -9.40
CA ARG A 216 1.59 -5.29 -9.59
C ARG A 216 0.46 -5.93 -8.82
N GLN A 217 -0.23 -6.87 -9.46
CA GLN A 217 -1.29 -7.65 -8.82
C GLN A 217 -0.74 -8.44 -7.63
N TYR A 218 -1.50 -8.47 -6.54
CA TYR A 218 -1.23 -9.34 -5.39
C TYR A 218 -2.55 -9.82 -4.75
N ASN A 219 -2.48 -10.90 -3.96
CA ASN A 219 -3.65 -11.43 -3.26
C ASN A 219 -3.96 -10.54 -2.04
N TYR A 220 -4.85 -9.57 -2.26
CA TYR A 220 -5.36 -8.64 -1.27
C TYR A 220 -6.01 -9.35 -0.09
N LYS A 221 -6.76 -10.43 -0.33
CA LYS A 221 -7.42 -11.19 0.74
C LYS A 221 -6.41 -11.75 1.74
N ILE A 222 -5.31 -12.35 1.26
CA ILE A 222 -4.21 -12.79 2.12
C ILE A 222 -3.64 -11.59 2.89
N GLY A 223 -3.34 -10.49 2.20
CA GLY A 223 -2.83 -9.26 2.82
C GLY A 223 -3.69 -8.77 3.98
N MET A 224 -5.02 -8.75 3.80
CA MET A 224 -5.97 -8.30 4.82
C MET A 224 -6.14 -9.29 5.98
N GLN A 225 -5.88 -10.58 5.76
CA GLN A 225 -5.96 -11.62 6.81
C GLN A 225 -4.70 -11.68 7.69
N ILE A 226 -3.55 -11.21 7.20
CA ILE A 226 -2.32 -11.13 7.98
C ILE A 226 -2.44 -10.03 9.04
N ARG A 227 -2.53 -10.43 10.32
CA ARG A 227 -2.66 -9.49 11.45
C ARG A 227 -1.36 -8.77 11.79
N SER A 228 -0.22 -9.44 11.64
CA SER A 228 1.11 -8.86 11.92
C SER A 228 1.47 -7.79 10.87
N PRO A 229 1.68 -6.52 11.26
CA PRO A 229 2.04 -5.46 10.31
C PRO A 229 3.37 -5.73 9.60
N LEU A 230 4.36 -6.26 10.33
CA LEU A 230 5.64 -6.64 9.73
C LEU A 230 5.44 -7.75 8.68
N ALA A 231 4.60 -8.75 8.96
CA ALA A 231 4.30 -9.80 7.98
C ALA A 231 3.57 -9.26 6.76
N ARG A 232 2.60 -8.33 6.93
CA ARG A 232 1.95 -7.65 5.79
C ARG A 232 2.96 -6.88 4.94
N TYR A 233 3.87 -6.15 5.58
CA TYR A 233 4.93 -5.41 4.89
C TYR A 233 5.86 -6.35 4.11
N ILE A 234 6.32 -7.44 4.73
CA ILE A 234 7.11 -8.48 4.05
C ILE A 234 6.33 -9.05 2.86
N TYR A 235 5.07 -9.41 3.06
CA TYR A 235 4.21 -9.97 2.01
C TYR A 235 4.08 -9.04 0.80
N LYS A 236 3.72 -7.76 1.02
CA LYS A 236 3.61 -6.76 -0.05
C LYS A 236 4.93 -6.61 -0.82
N ARG A 237 6.08 -6.56 -0.12
CA ARG A 237 7.40 -6.50 -0.76
C ARG A 237 7.71 -7.74 -1.58
N MET A 238 7.44 -8.94 -1.04
CA MET A 238 7.66 -10.19 -1.77
C MET A 238 6.77 -10.28 -3.00
N SER A 239 5.47 -9.95 -2.89
CA SER A 239 4.53 -9.92 -4.03
C SER A 239 4.96 -8.95 -5.13
N HIS A 240 5.59 -7.83 -4.75
CA HIS A 240 6.04 -6.84 -5.71
C HIS A 240 7.39 -7.20 -6.36
N TYR A 241 8.41 -7.50 -5.55
CA TYR A 241 9.80 -7.58 -6.01
C TYR A 241 10.28 -9.00 -6.31
N TRP A 242 9.68 -10.04 -5.74
CA TRP A 242 10.13 -11.43 -5.93
C TRP A 242 9.40 -12.06 -7.13
N THR A 243 9.63 -11.50 -8.32
CA THR A 243 8.90 -11.86 -9.56
C THR A 243 9.31 -13.21 -10.15
N GLN A 244 10.46 -13.74 -9.76
CA GLN A 244 11.00 -15.04 -10.17
C GLN A 244 10.99 -16.06 -9.02
N ALA A 245 10.06 -15.92 -8.07
CA ALA A 245 9.96 -16.81 -6.92
C ALA A 245 9.86 -18.28 -7.33
N SER A 246 10.83 -19.07 -6.90
CA SER A 246 10.86 -20.52 -7.04
C SER A 246 11.65 -21.12 -5.87
N PRO A 247 11.56 -22.45 -5.64
CA PRO A 247 12.42 -23.13 -4.67
C PRO A 247 13.93 -22.89 -4.90
N ASP A 248 14.34 -22.74 -6.16
CA ASP A 248 15.74 -22.50 -6.56
C ASP A 248 16.17 -21.02 -6.45
N SER A 249 15.22 -20.11 -6.26
CA SER A 249 15.47 -18.67 -6.14
C SER A 249 14.91 -18.14 -4.81
N PRO A 250 15.45 -18.56 -3.65
CA PRO A 250 14.94 -18.17 -2.34
C PRO A 250 15.11 -16.67 -2.06
N TYR A 251 14.27 -16.10 -1.20
CA TYR A 251 14.41 -14.72 -0.74
C TYR A 251 15.34 -14.66 0.47
N THR A 252 16.44 -13.91 0.37
CA THR A 252 17.54 -13.97 1.36
C THR A 252 17.85 -12.64 2.07
N PRO A 253 16.92 -12.07 2.85
CA PRO A 253 17.16 -10.81 3.55
C PRO A 253 18.13 -10.97 4.74
N SER A 254 18.95 -9.95 4.98
CA SER A 254 19.61 -9.72 6.28
C SER A 254 18.58 -9.15 7.27
N LEU A 255 18.60 -9.61 8.51
CA LEU A 255 17.71 -9.13 9.57
C LEU A 255 17.89 -7.64 9.82
N ILE A 256 19.14 -7.21 10.05
CA ILE A 256 19.45 -5.80 10.31
C ILE A 256 19.05 -4.95 9.11
N SER A 257 19.54 -5.29 7.92
CA SER A 257 19.27 -4.49 6.72
C SER A 257 17.78 -4.35 6.46
N PHE A 258 17.01 -5.44 6.63
CA PHE A 258 15.57 -5.42 6.40
C PHE A 258 14.82 -4.59 7.45
N LEU A 259 15.09 -4.80 8.75
CA LEU A 259 14.34 -4.13 9.82
C LEU A 259 14.64 -2.63 9.90
N THR A 260 15.89 -2.22 9.70
CA THR A 260 16.29 -0.80 9.66
C THR A 260 15.51 -0.02 8.60
N GLN A 261 15.17 -0.67 7.48
CA GLN A 261 14.45 -0.05 6.37
C GLN A 261 12.93 -0.27 6.43
N SER A 262 12.43 -0.91 7.49
CA SER A 262 11.02 -1.23 7.67
C SER A 262 10.34 -0.25 8.64
N PRO A 263 9.00 -0.09 8.58
CA PRO A 263 8.27 0.69 9.59
C PRO A 263 8.44 0.21 11.04
N ARG A 264 8.89 -1.04 11.23
CA ARG A 264 9.11 -1.62 12.56
C ARG A 264 10.35 -1.04 13.26
N GLU A 265 11.35 -0.62 12.48
CA GLU A 265 12.68 -0.26 12.95
C GLU A 265 13.44 -1.41 13.62
N LEU A 266 14.74 -1.19 13.83
CA LEU A 266 15.63 -2.12 14.51
C LEU A 266 15.62 -1.82 16.02
N SER A 267 15.20 -2.79 16.84
CA SER A 267 15.37 -2.67 18.29
C SER A 267 16.86 -2.78 18.65
N PRO A 268 17.34 -2.06 19.69
CA PRO A 268 18.69 -2.27 20.24
C PRO A 268 18.94 -3.72 20.68
N ARG A 269 17.89 -4.49 20.99
CA ARG A 269 18.00 -5.86 21.49
C ARG A 269 17.80 -6.88 20.38
N MET A 270 18.89 -7.49 19.94
CA MET A 270 18.88 -8.53 18.90
C MET A 270 17.84 -9.66 19.11
N PRO A 271 17.62 -10.19 20.34
CA PRO A 271 16.60 -11.22 20.56
C PRO A 271 15.17 -10.76 20.21
N GLU A 272 14.85 -9.47 20.39
CA GLU A 272 13.53 -8.92 20.03
C GLU A 272 13.36 -8.81 18.52
N ASN A 273 14.43 -8.48 17.80
CA ASN A 273 14.45 -8.44 16.34
C ASN A 273 14.25 -9.84 15.74
N VAL A 274 15.01 -10.82 16.23
CA VAL A 274 14.89 -12.22 15.81
C VAL A 274 13.48 -12.75 16.10
N ARG A 275 12.95 -12.49 17.30
CA ARG A 275 11.59 -12.90 17.67
C ARG A 275 10.54 -12.27 16.75
N ALA A 276 10.64 -10.98 16.46
CA ALA A 276 9.69 -10.31 15.59
C ALA A 276 9.71 -10.83 14.15
N MET A 277 10.90 -11.05 13.59
CA MET A 277 11.05 -11.62 12.26
C MET A 277 10.50 -13.06 12.22
N LYS A 278 10.81 -13.89 13.23
CA LYS A 278 10.26 -15.23 13.38
C LYS A 278 8.72 -15.23 13.38
N LEU A 279 8.10 -14.41 14.23
CA LEU A 279 6.63 -14.29 14.29
C LEU A 279 6.03 -13.82 12.96
N ALA A 280 6.73 -12.95 12.24
CA ALA A 280 6.29 -12.50 10.93
C ALA A 280 6.32 -13.62 9.90
N LEU A 281 7.42 -14.37 9.83
CA LEU A 281 7.59 -15.50 8.91
C LEU A 281 6.62 -16.65 9.25
N GLU A 282 6.39 -16.96 10.53
CA GLU A 282 5.38 -17.94 10.95
C GLU A 282 3.96 -17.53 10.53
N ALA A 283 3.63 -16.24 10.58
CA ALA A 283 2.37 -15.74 10.05
C ALA A 283 2.25 -15.93 8.53
N LEU A 284 3.36 -15.83 7.79
CA LEU A 284 3.40 -16.07 6.34
C LEU A 284 3.33 -17.57 5.99
N ILE A 285 3.93 -18.44 6.79
CA ILE A 285 3.76 -19.91 6.66
C ILE A 285 2.28 -20.27 6.83
N LYS A 286 1.63 -19.74 7.88
CA LYS A 286 0.20 -19.99 8.16
C LYS A 286 -0.72 -19.56 7.02
N GLN A 287 -0.31 -18.56 6.24
CA GLN A 287 -1.06 -18.06 5.08
C GLN A 287 -0.59 -18.68 3.75
N GLU A 288 0.25 -19.72 3.80
CA GLU A 288 0.75 -20.41 2.61
C GLU A 288 1.45 -19.47 1.61
N VAL A 289 2.11 -18.43 2.14
CA VAL A 289 2.95 -17.50 1.36
C VAL A 289 4.36 -18.08 1.21
N ILE A 290 4.90 -18.65 2.29
CA ILE A 290 6.22 -19.29 2.33
C ILE A 290 6.06 -20.71 2.86
N SER A 291 6.89 -21.65 2.40
CA SER A 291 6.88 -23.03 2.89
C SER A 291 7.60 -23.12 4.24
N ASP A 292 8.78 -22.51 4.29
CA ASP A 292 9.73 -22.59 5.39
C ASP A 292 10.80 -21.49 5.25
N TYR A 293 11.69 -21.43 6.24
CA TYR A 293 12.87 -20.59 6.19
C TYR A 293 14.00 -21.16 7.04
N ASP A 294 15.25 -20.88 6.64
CA ASP A 294 16.43 -21.05 7.48
C ASP A 294 16.83 -19.71 8.11
N ALA A 295 17.32 -19.75 9.35
CA ALA A 295 17.81 -18.59 10.10
C ALA A 295 19.29 -18.75 10.43
N ASN A 296 20.17 -18.26 9.54
CA ASN A 296 21.62 -18.42 9.67
C ASN A 296 22.20 -17.26 10.49
N GLN A 297 22.54 -17.52 11.76
CA GLN A 297 23.12 -16.51 12.65
C GLN A 297 24.54 -16.15 12.23
N ILE A 298 24.81 -14.86 12.10
CA ILE A 298 26.15 -14.30 11.93
C ILE A 298 26.61 -13.83 13.30
N LYS A 299 27.77 -14.34 13.76
CA LYS A 299 28.27 -14.12 15.12
C LYS A 299 29.64 -13.47 15.12
N ASP A 300 29.85 -12.64 16.13
CA ASP A 300 31.14 -12.10 16.56
C ASP A 300 31.41 -12.65 17.97
N GLY A 301 32.25 -13.67 18.05
CA GLY A 301 32.40 -14.50 19.25
C GLY A 301 31.06 -15.13 19.68
N ARG A 302 30.60 -14.80 20.90
CA ARG A 302 29.31 -15.30 21.44
C ARG A 302 28.11 -14.42 21.06
N ARG A 303 28.34 -13.23 20.51
CA ARG A 303 27.30 -12.24 20.21
C ARG A 303 26.77 -12.47 18.80
N VAL A 304 25.44 -12.55 18.65
CA VAL A 304 24.78 -12.52 17.34
C VAL A 304 24.77 -11.08 16.85
N ILE A 305 25.43 -10.82 15.73
CA ILE A 305 25.51 -9.50 15.11
C ILE A 305 24.54 -9.33 13.95
N ASP A 306 24.10 -10.41 13.30
CA ASP A 306 23.03 -10.38 12.29
C ASP A 306 22.45 -11.79 12.11
N VAL A 307 21.34 -11.90 11.36
CA VAL A 307 20.79 -13.18 10.91
C VAL A 307 20.47 -13.08 9.43
N ARG A 308 21.04 -13.98 8.63
CA ARG A 308 20.70 -14.12 7.21
C ARG A 308 19.62 -15.19 7.05
N TYR A 309 18.45 -14.77 6.59
CA TYR A 309 17.37 -15.69 6.31
C TYR A 309 17.49 -16.29 4.90
N VAL A 310 17.00 -17.50 4.73
CA VAL A 310 16.75 -18.12 3.43
C VAL A 310 15.30 -18.53 3.42
N ILE A 311 14.44 -17.78 2.73
CA ILE A 311 12.99 -17.95 2.73
C ILE A 311 12.58 -18.65 1.44
N ARG A 312 11.89 -19.79 1.57
CA ARG A 312 11.44 -20.58 0.42
C ARG A 312 9.95 -20.34 0.14
N PRO A 313 9.56 -20.10 -1.12
CA PRO A 313 8.18 -19.76 -1.42
C PRO A 313 7.29 -21.00 -1.32
N HIS A 314 6.08 -20.85 -0.82
CA HIS A 314 5.08 -21.89 -0.92
C HIS A 314 4.55 -21.97 -2.37
N GLU A 315 4.13 -23.15 -2.83
CA GLU A 315 3.64 -23.34 -4.20
C GLU A 315 2.46 -22.40 -4.54
N ASN A 316 1.59 -22.12 -3.57
CA ASN A 316 0.47 -21.20 -3.77
C ASN A 316 0.93 -19.76 -4.03
N PHE A 317 2.02 -19.33 -3.40
CA PHE A 317 2.63 -18.04 -3.69
C PHE A 317 3.31 -18.01 -5.06
N VAL A 318 4.02 -19.09 -5.45
CA VAL A 318 4.59 -19.20 -6.80
C VAL A 318 3.51 -19.06 -7.87
N LYS A 319 2.37 -19.74 -7.71
CA LYS A 319 1.20 -19.61 -8.61
C LYS A 319 0.69 -18.16 -8.66
N GLN A 320 0.63 -17.47 -7.52
CA GLN A 320 0.23 -16.05 -7.47
C GLN A 320 1.22 -15.15 -8.24
N VAL A 321 2.53 -15.37 -8.08
CA VAL A 321 3.58 -14.61 -8.77
C VAL A 321 3.50 -14.84 -10.28
N MET A 322 3.34 -16.10 -10.72
CA MET A 322 3.15 -16.43 -12.15
C MET A 322 1.90 -15.73 -12.72
N ALA A 323 0.78 -15.75 -11.99
CA ALA A 323 -0.44 -15.05 -12.40
C ALA A 323 -0.21 -13.53 -12.49
N SER A 324 0.50 -12.94 -11.51
CA SER A 324 0.86 -11.52 -11.53
C SER A 324 1.76 -11.16 -12.72
N ASN A 325 2.74 -11.99 -13.06
CA ASN A 325 3.61 -11.76 -14.23
C ASN A 325 2.80 -11.77 -15.53
N LYS A 326 1.90 -12.76 -15.68
CA LYS A 326 0.98 -12.81 -16.82
C LYS A 326 0.09 -11.57 -16.91
N ARG A 327 -0.38 -11.05 -15.77
CA ARG A 327 -1.19 -9.81 -15.77
C ARG A 327 -0.36 -8.59 -16.15
N LYS A 328 0.85 -8.46 -15.62
CA LYS A 328 1.75 -7.36 -15.98
C LYS A 328 1.96 -7.29 -17.50
N GLN A 329 2.25 -8.42 -18.14
CA GLN A 329 2.36 -8.52 -19.60
C GLN A 329 1.08 -8.13 -20.34
N GLN A 330 -0.09 -8.53 -19.84
CA GLN A 330 -1.38 -8.14 -20.45
C GLN A 330 -1.68 -6.66 -20.31
N THR A 331 -1.34 -6.06 -19.16
CA THR A 331 -1.48 -4.63 -18.92
C THR A 331 -0.58 -3.84 -19.88
N GLU A 332 0.67 -4.25 -20.05
CA GLU A 332 1.62 -3.66 -21.01
C GLU A 332 1.09 -3.77 -22.45
N LEU A 333 0.66 -4.96 -22.89
CA LEU A 333 0.10 -5.17 -24.23
C LEU A 333 -1.13 -4.28 -24.50
N ARG A 334 -2.01 -4.10 -23.52
CA ARG A 334 -3.16 -3.19 -23.66
C ARG A 334 -2.72 -1.73 -23.68
N ALA A 335 -1.73 -1.35 -22.88
CA ALA A 335 -1.20 0.01 -22.88
C ALA A 335 -0.60 0.39 -24.24
N ILE A 336 0.16 -0.51 -24.87
CA ILE A 336 0.67 -0.33 -26.25
C ILE A 336 -0.48 -0.15 -27.23
N LYS A 337 -1.52 -1.00 -27.14
CA LYS A 337 -2.70 -0.89 -28.02
C LYS A 337 -3.44 0.44 -27.86
N HIS A 338 -3.36 1.05 -26.68
CA HIS A 338 -3.92 2.37 -26.40
C HIS A 338 -2.93 3.52 -26.68
N GLY A 339 -1.73 3.25 -27.21
CA GLY A 339 -0.72 4.27 -27.52
C GLY A 339 -0.13 4.95 -26.29
N MET A 340 -0.14 4.27 -25.14
CA MET A 340 0.32 4.82 -23.86
C MET A 340 1.78 4.50 -23.54
N ILE A 341 2.35 3.52 -24.22
CA ILE A 341 3.76 3.13 -24.16
C ILE A 341 4.22 2.91 -25.60
N ASP A 342 5.39 3.44 -25.95
CA ASP A 342 6.02 3.22 -27.26
C ASP A 342 6.48 1.78 -27.43
N HIS A 343 6.34 1.27 -28.66
CA HIS A 343 6.55 -0.14 -29.00
C HIS A 343 8.04 -0.59 -28.88
N ASP A 344 8.97 0.37 -28.83
CA ASP A 344 10.42 0.14 -28.95
C ASP A 344 11.14 -0.19 -27.63
N ILE A 345 10.44 -0.15 -26.48
CA ILE A 345 11.04 -0.44 -25.15
C ILE A 345 11.02 -1.94 -24.81
N ILE A 346 10.33 -2.77 -25.59
CA ILE A 346 10.08 -4.19 -25.25
C ILE A 346 11.14 -5.14 -25.85
N ASP A 347 12.00 -4.63 -26.75
CA ASP A 347 12.96 -5.44 -27.52
C ASP A 347 14.44 -5.17 -27.16
N GLU A 348 14.75 -4.89 -25.88
CA GLU A 348 16.07 -5.22 -25.35
C GLU A 348 16.05 -6.60 -24.68
N PRO A 349 16.39 -7.69 -25.40
CA PRO A 349 16.71 -8.93 -24.73
C PRO A 349 17.92 -8.67 -23.84
N GLN A 350 17.81 -9.06 -22.56
CA GLN A 350 18.92 -9.18 -21.64
C GLN A 350 20.11 -9.82 -22.38
N ARG A 351 21.05 -8.98 -22.82
CA ARG A 351 22.34 -9.44 -23.32
C ARG A 351 22.97 -10.17 -22.16
N LYS A 352 23.04 -11.49 -22.30
CA LYS A 352 23.86 -12.40 -21.50
C LYS A 352 25.23 -11.76 -21.30
N GLY A 353 25.47 -11.24 -20.11
CA GLY A 353 26.79 -10.90 -19.62
C GLY A 353 27.46 -12.19 -19.16
N ARG A 354 28.63 -12.46 -19.76
CA ARG A 354 29.58 -13.48 -19.34
C ARG A 354 30.09 -13.26 -17.92
#